data_AF-A0A519K2L3-F1
#
_entry.id   AF-A0A519K2L3-F1
#
_cell.length_a   1.000
_cell.length_b   1.000
_cell.length_c   1.000
_cell.angle_alpha   90.00
_cell.angle_beta   90.00
_cell.angle_gamma   90.00
#
_symmetry.space_group_name_H-M   'P 1'
#
loop_
_entity.id
_entity.type
_entity.pdbx_description
1 polymer ?
#
loop_
_entity_poly.entity_id
_entity_poly.type
_entity_poly.pdbx_seq_one_letter_code
_entity_poly.pdbx_strand_id
1 'polypeptide(L)'
;MNVGDQIVVQTDGSAYENTPPYNEIPSGHTITTINSGTNTVDKTITLTDNGIISDLVSGNNYAYVLSTGDTDSYIYEIDVKSGTFTTSKLTGIKASKLRFSDNKLYFADSDGNIYSKGTAVNTTATKLFKYSKTTGLYLYGFNIIDGKIYISDVNFNGPSKILIYSMQGTLTKSFSAGIGVNAFYKN
;
A
#
# COMPACT_ATOMS: atom_id res chain seq x y z
N MET A 1 12.09 1.45 3.74
CA MET A 1 11.92 0.12 4.39
C MET A 1 13.15 -0.74 4.13
N ASN A 2 13.38 -1.85 4.84
CA ASN A 2 14.54 -2.72 4.62
C ASN A 2 14.16 -3.98 3.83
N VAL A 3 15.01 -4.39 2.90
CA VAL A 3 14.93 -5.66 2.16
C VAL A 3 16.33 -6.26 2.11
N GLY A 4 16.60 -7.24 2.97
CA GLY A 4 17.96 -7.76 3.15
C GLY A 4 18.92 -6.66 3.65
N ASP A 5 20.02 -6.48 2.92
CA ASP A 5 21.06 -5.45 3.15
C ASP A 5 20.75 -4.11 2.46
N GLN A 6 19.58 -3.97 1.83
CA GLN A 6 19.16 -2.75 1.13
C GLN A 6 18.10 -1.98 1.92
N ILE A 7 18.26 -0.67 1.98
CA ILE A 7 17.22 0.27 2.36
C ILE A 7 16.54 0.75 1.07
N VAL A 8 15.23 0.61 1.01
CA VAL A 8 14.39 1.04 -0.11
C VAL A 8 13.72 2.35 0.25
N VAL A 9 13.96 3.36 -0.58
CA VAL A 9 13.43 4.72 -0.47
C VAL A 9 12.66 5.04 -1.73
N GLN A 10 11.51 5.69 -1.59
CA GLN A 10 10.76 6.24 -2.71
C GLN A 10 10.99 7.75 -2.78
N THR A 11 11.07 8.29 -3.99
CA THR A 11 10.59 9.65 -4.19
C THR A 11 9.06 9.55 -4.23
N ASP A 12 8.35 10.37 -3.47
CA ASP A 12 6.88 10.40 -3.45
C ASP A 12 6.26 10.44 -4.85
N GLY A 13 7.02 10.97 -5.81
CA GLY A 13 6.65 10.95 -7.21
C GLY A 13 5.46 11.81 -7.49
N SER A 14 5.28 12.83 -6.66
CA SER A 14 4.17 13.75 -6.65
C SER A 14 4.68 15.18 -6.68
N ALA A 15 4.18 15.94 -7.64
CA ALA A 15 4.14 17.39 -7.58
C ALA A 15 2.72 17.78 -7.17
N TYR A 16 2.52 19.05 -6.93
CA TYR A 16 1.19 19.59 -6.70
C TYR A 16 0.94 20.71 -7.71
N GLU A 17 -0.31 20.85 -8.16
CA GLU A 17 -0.75 22.05 -8.87
C GLU A 17 -0.33 23.28 -8.06
N ASN A 18 0.10 24.35 -8.73
CA ASN A 18 0.58 25.56 -8.05
C ASN A 18 -0.58 26.49 -7.62
N THR A 19 -1.81 26.11 -7.88
CA THR A 19 -3.03 26.84 -7.52
C THR A 19 -4.05 25.90 -6.86
N PRO A 20 -4.92 26.42 -5.97
CA PRO A 20 -6.01 25.63 -5.39
C PRO A 20 -6.84 24.92 -6.48
N PRO A 21 -7.24 23.64 -6.28
CA PRO A 21 -7.23 22.91 -5.01
C PRO A 21 -5.91 22.18 -4.66
N TYR A 22 -4.81 22.41 -5.39
CA TYR A 22 -3.52 21.73 -5.19
C TYR A 22 -3.60 20.22 -5.41
N ASN A 23 -4.19 19.79 -6.53
CA ASN A 23 -4.23 18.35 -6.83
C ASN A 23 -2.82 17.79 -6.97
N GLU A 24 -2.65 16.55 -6.53
CA GLU A 24 -1.41 15.79 -6.68
C GLU A 24 -1.22 15.39 -8.15
N ILE A 25 -0.04 15.66 -8.70
CA ILE A 25 0.34 15.35 -10.08
C ILE A 25 1.52 14.37 -10.05
N PRO A 26 1.49 13.26 -10.78
CA PRO A 26 2.65 12.37 -10.87
C PRO A 26 3.90 13.11 -11.41
N SER A 27 5.00 13.17 -10.64
CA SER A 27 6.21 13.96 -10.94
C SER A 27 7.54 13.21 -10.89
N GLY A 28 7.56 11.91 -10.52
CA GLY A 28 8.81 11.14 -10.50
C GLY A 28 8.68 9.74 -9.89
N HIS A 29 8.69 8.70 -10.72
CA HIS A 29 8.29 7.35 -10.30
C HIS A 29 9.52 6.49 -10.03
N THR A 30 10.34 6.90 -9.06
CA THR A 30 11.62 6.22 -8.79
C THR A 30 11.69 5.59 -7.41
N ILE A 31 12.29 4.40 -7.38
CA ILE A 31 12.72 3.71 -6.17
C ILE A 31 14.24 3.77 -6.11
N THR A 32 14.77 4.31 -5.03
CA THR A 32 16.20 4.31 -4.75
C THR A 32 16.52 3.24 -3.72
N THR A 33 17.54 2.43 -3.99
CA THR A 33 18.12 1.50 -3.02
C THR A 33 19.41 2.07 -2.46
N ILE A 34 19.59 1.92 -1.15
CA ILE A 34 20.78 2.34 -0.41
C ILE A 34 21.35 1.10 0.26
N ASN A 35 22.64 0.84 0.04
CA ASN A 35 23.32 -0.24 0.75
C ASN A 35 23.46 0.14 2.23
N SER A 36 22.87 -0.66 3.12
CA SER A 36 22.83 -0.38 4.56
C SER A 36 24.20 -0.50 5.25
N GLY A 37 25.15 -1.22 4.65
CA GLY A 37 26.52 -1.36 5.18
C GLY A 37 27.42 -0.17 4.83
N THR A 38 27.21 0.45 3.66
CA THR A 38 28.04 1.57 3.18
C THR A 38 27.34 2.93 3.24
N ASN A 39 26.03 2.96 3.45
CA ASN A 39 25.19 4.16 3.38
C ASN A 39 25.31 4.92 2.05
N THR A 40 25.57 4.20 0.95
CA THR A 40 25.65 4.77 -0.39
C THR A 40 24.47 4.32 -1.23
N VAL A 41 24.01 5.20 -2.12
CA VAL A 41 23.06 4.83 -3.17
C VAL A 41 23.65 3.70 -3.99
N ASP A 42 22.89 2.62 -4.16
CA ASP A 42 23.25 1.48 -4.99
C ASP A 42 22.56 1.58 -6.35
N LYS A 43 21.23 1.77 -6.36
CA LYS A 43 20.45 1.87 -7.61
C LYS A 43 19.36 2.92 -7.53
N THR A 44 18.98 3.42 -8.71
CA THR A 44 17.75 4.16 -8.96
C THR A 44 16.95 3.39 -10.01
N ILE A 45 15.72 3.02 -9.68
CA ILE A 45 14.83 2.18 -10.48
C ILE A 45 13.63 3.03 -10.87
N THR A 46 13.44 3.26 -12.16
CA THR A 46 12.28 4.01 -12.68
C THR A 46 11.16 3.04 -13.02
N LEU A 47 9.98 3.26 -12.42
CA LEU A 47 8.77 2.52 -12.74
C LEU A 47 8.22 2.96 -14.10
N THR A 48 7.48 2.08 -14.77
CA THR A 48 7.08 2.26 -16.18
C THR A 48 5.66 2.77 -16.38
N ASP A 49 4.89 2.93 -15.30
CA ASP A 49 3.55 3.53 -15.34
C ASP A 49 3.59 5.02 -14.97
N ASN A 50 2.42 5.66 -15.00
CA ASN A 50 2.25 7.10 -14.75
C ASN A 50 1.45 7.40 -13.47
N GLY A 51 1.34 6.44 -12.54
CA GLY A 51 0.58 6.56 -11.29
C GLY A 51 1.43 6.98 -10.08
N ILE A 52 0.81 7.54 -9.05
CA ILE A 52 1.53 7.94 -7.84
C ILE A 52 1.85 6.72 -6.97
N ILE A 53 3.05 6.66 -6.39
CA ILE A 53 3.41 5.60 -5.45
C ILE A 53 2.59 5.78 -4.16
N SER A 54 1.58 4.91 -3.99
CA SER A 54 0.59 5.01 -2.93
C SER A 54 0.96 4.25 -1.66
N ASP A 55 1.73 3.17 -1.78
CA ASP A 55 2.20 2.39 -0.65
C ASP A 55 3.39 1.48 -1.04
N LEU A 56 4.16 1.05 -0.05
CA LEU A 56 5.37 0.24 -0.23
C LEU A 56 5.55 -0.74 0.94
N VAL A 57 5.73 -2.03 0.62
CA VAL A 57 5.97 -3.09 1.63
C VAL A 57 7.01 -4.10 1.18
N SER A 58 7.68 -4.73 2.15
CA SER A 58 8.69 -5.77 1.90
C SER A 58 8.13 -7.16 2.18
N GLY A 59 8.55 -8.16 1.39
CA GLY A 59 8.23 -9.56 1.64
C GLY A 59 9.06 -10.48 0.74
N ASN A 60 9.39 -11.69 1.18
CA ASN A 60 10.15 -12.68 0.40
C ASN A 60 11.44 -12.15 -0.27
N ASN A 61 12.17 -11.23 0.38
CA ASN A 61 13.34 -10.54 -0.18
C ASN A 61 13.06 -9.63 -1.39
N TYR A 62 11.81 -9.25 -1.61
CA TYR A 62 11.40 -8.25 -2.61
C TYR A 62 10.85 -6.99 -1.93
N ALA A 63 10.92 -5.89 -2.67
CA ALA A 63 10.09 -4.72 -2.41
C ALA A 63 8.85 -4.75 -3.30
N TYR A 64 7.70 -4.50 -2.70
CA TYR A 64 6.41 -4.39 -3.39
C TYR A 64 5.95 -2.95 -3.39
N VAL A 65 5.91 -2.33 -4.56
CA VAL A 65 5.48 -0.94 -4.74
C VAL A 65 4.07 -0.94 -5.32
N LEU A 66 3.15 -0.24 -4.66
CA LEU A 66 1.84 0.07 -5.22
C LEU A 66 1.90 1.45 -5.89
N SER A 67 1.72 1.49 -7.20
CA SER A 67 1.52 2.71 -7.96
C SER A 67 0.05 2.83 -8.38
N THR A 68 -0.56 4.01 -8.26
CA THR A 68 -1.99 4.20 -8.51
C THR A 68 -2.24 5.37 -9.45
N GLY A 69 -2.86 5.09 -10.59
CA GLY A 69 -3.32 6.11 -11.53
C GLY A 69 -4.81 6.43 -11.36
N ASP A 70 -5.38 7.09 -12.38
CA ASP A 70 -6.76 7.57 -12.33
C ASP A 70 -7.83 6.47 -12.30
N THR A 71 -7.54 5.32 -12.93
CA THR A 71 -8.48 4.20 -13.07
C THR A 71 -7.90 2.88 -12.56
N ASP A 72 -6.63 2.65 -12.87
CA ASP A 72 -5.93 1.40 -12.60
C ASP A 72 -4.80 1.63 -11.60
N SER A 73 -4.43 0.56 -10.90
CA SER A 73 -3.19 0.52 -10.10
C SER A 73 -2.22 -0.51 -10.66
N TYR A 74 -0.97 -0.45 -10.22
CA TYR A 74 0.10 -1.34 -10.61
C TYR A 74 0.84 -1.79 -9.35
N ILE A 75 1.16 -3.07 -9.28
CA ILE A 75 2.07 -3.60 -8.27
C ILE A 75 3.38 -3.99 -8.95
N TYR A 76 4.48 -3.42 -8.47
CA TYR A 76 5.83 -3.81 -8.85
C TYR A 76 6.42 -4.74 -7.81
N GLU A 77 6.91 -5.88 -8.22
CA GLU A 77 7.78 -6.75 -7.41
C GLU A 77 9.22 -6.50 -7.83
N ILE A 78 9.99 -5.84 -6.97
CA ILE A 78 11.34 -5.36 -7.24
C ILE A 78 12.35 -6.23 -6.51
N ASP A 79 13.26 -6.84 -7.29
CA ASP A 79 14.51 -7.37 -6.75
C ASP A 79 15.45 -6.18 -6.51
N VAL A 80 15.59 -5.83 -5.24
CA VAL A 80 16.37 -4.65 -4.82
C VAL A 80 17.86 -4.78 -5.06
N LYS A 81 18.38 -6.01 -5.23
CA LYS A 81 19.81 -6.27 -5.48
C LYS A 81 20.16 -6.18 -6.95
N SER A 82 19.32 -6.73 -7.82
CA SER A 82 19.53 -6.63 -9.27
C SER A 82 19.01 -5.31 -9.84
N GLY A 83 17.99 -4.72 -9.21
CA GLY A 83 17.23 -3.58 -9.72
C GLY A 83 16.18 -3.96 -10.77
N THR A 84 15.99 -5.26 -11.03
CA THR A 84 14.97 -5.74 -11.95
C THR A 84 13.61 -5.85 -11.27
N PHE A 85 12.54 -5.75 -12.04
CA PHE A 85 11.20 -5.91 -11.50
C PHE A 85 10.25 -6.63 -12.46
N THR A 86 9.14 -7.11 -11.90
CA THR A 86 7.94 -7.49 -12.65
C THR A 86 6.78 -6.59 -12.25
N THR A 87 5.80 -6.45 -13.14
CA THR A 87 4.66 -5.55 -12.94
C THR A 87 3.34 -6.29 -13.14
N SER A 88 2.38 -6.06 -12.26
CA SER A 88 1.00 -6.52 -12.37
C SER A 88 0.04 -5.35 -12.44
N LYS A 89 -0.75 -5.25 -13.50
CA LYS A 89 -1.83 -4.27 -13.62
C LYS A 89 -3.08 -4.73 -12.86
N LEU A 90 -3.64 -3.85 -12.04
CA LEU A 90 -4.87 -4.03 -11.29
C LEU A 90 -5.99 -3.23 -12.00
N THR A 91 -6.55 -3.80 -13.06
CA THR A 91 -7.55 -3.13 -13.90
C THR A 91 -8.81 -2.74 -13.13
N GLY A 92 -9.19 -1.46 -13.19
CA GLY A 92 -10.37 -0.92 -12.55
C GLY A 92 -10.30 -0.87 -11.01
N ILE A 93 -9.11 -1.02 -10.44
CA ILE A 93 -8.90 -0.97 -8.99
C ILE A 93 -7.98 0.21 -8.68
N LYS A 94 -8.48 1.17 -7.90
CA LYS A 94 -7.71 2.31 -7.37
C LYS A 94 -7.26 2.02 -5.94
N ALA A 95 -6.25 1.18 -5.78
CA ALA A 95 -5.75 0.79 -4.48
C ALA A 95 -4.95 1.93 -3.83
N SER A 96 -4.96 2.02 -2.50
CA SER A 96 -4.24 3.07 -1.77
C SER A 96 -3.50 2.55 -0.54
N LYS A 97 -3.61 1.25 -0.25
CA LYS A 97 -2.93 0.57 0.84
C LYS A 97 -2.47 -0.79 0.37
N LEU A 98 -1.28 -1.20 0.77
CA LEU A 98 -0.66 -2.47 0.40
C LEU A 98 -0.06 -3.14 1.62
N ARG A 99 -0.29 -4.44 1.81
CA ARG A 99 0.33 -5.23 2.88
C ARG A 99 0.77 -6.57 2.34
N PHE A 100 1.89 -7.06 2.86
CA PHE A 100 2.38 -8.40 2.60
C PHE A 100 2.14 -9.26 3.84
N SER A 101 1.49 -10.41 3.67
CA SER A 101 1.28 -11.42 4.73
C SER A 101 1.08 -12.77 4.09
N ASP A 102 1.56 -13.84 4.73
CA ASP A 102 1.32 -15.23 4.30
C ASP A 102 1.59 -15.49 2.80
N ASN A 103 2.70 -14.95 2.29
CA ASN A 103 3.11 -15.06 0.88
C ASN A 103 2.07 -14.48 -0.12
N LYS A 104 1.26 -13.53 0.33
CA LYS A 104 0.25 -12.83 -0.46
C LYS A 104 0.33 -11.33 -0.22
N LEU A 105 -0.12 -10.61 -1.24
CA LEU A 105 -0.35 -9.18 -1.18
C LEU A 105 -1.83 -8.94 -0.89
N TYR A 106 -2.10 -8.04 0.04
CA TYR A 106 -3.42 -7.55 0.40
C TYR A 106 -3.48 -6.06 0.15
N PHE A 107 -4.55 -5.59 -0.44
CA PHE A 107 -4.69 -4.17 -0.75
C PHE A 107 -6.14 -3.73 -0.66
N ALA A 108 -6.31 -2.43 -0.44
CA ALA A 108 -7.62 -1.81 -0.30
C ALA A 108 -7.76 -0.63 -1.26
N ASP A 109 -8.93 -0.50 -1.88
CA ASP A 109 -9.30 0.69 -2.64
C ASP A 109 -10.02 1.74 -1.78
N SER A 110 -10.22 2.93 -2.35
CA SER A 110 -10.90 4.05 -1.69
C SER A 110 -12.37 3.79 -1.38
N ASP A 111 -13.00 2.87 -2.10
CA ASP A 111 -14.38 2.42 -1.90
C ASP A 111 -14.51 1.41 -0.74
N GLY A 112 -13.39 0.94 -0.22
CA GLY A 112 -13.30 0.00 0.88
C GLY A 112 -13.46 -1.46 0.48
N ASN A 113 -13.24 -1.78 -0.78
CA ASN A 113 -13.06 -3.16 -1.20
C ASN A 113 -11.66 -3.62 -0.78
N ILE A 114 -11.61 -4.83 -0.21
CA ILE A 114 -10.37 -5.50 0.20
C ILE A 114 -10.09 -6.62 -0.78
N TYR A 115 -8.86 -6.68 -1.26
CA TYR A 115 -8.41 -7.64 -2.26
C TYR A 115 -7.20 -8.43 -1.75
N SER A 116 -6.95 -9.56 -2.40
CA SER A 116 -5.68 -10.27 -2.29
C SER A 116 -5.17 -10.71 -3.65
N LYS A 117 -3.85 -10.89 -3.75
CA LYS A 117 -3.17 -11.44 -4.93
C LYS A 117 -1.96 -12.26 -4.46
N GLY A 118 -1.63 -13.33 -5.17
CA GLY A 118 -0.35 -14.00 -4.97
C GLY A 118 0.84 -13.14 -5.44
N THR A 119 2.05 -13.54 -5.08
CA THR A 119 3.28 -12.86 -5.52
C THR A 119 3.67 -13.23 -6.95
N ALA A 120 3.37 -14.45 -7.41
CA ALA A 120 3.67 -14.88 -8.77
C ALA A 120 3.04 -13.96 -9.84
N VAL A 121 3.81 -13.71 -10.91
CA VAL A 121 3.57 -12.68 -11.95
C VAL A 121 2.16 -12.73 -12.56
N ASN A 122 1.61 -13.93 -12.78
CA ASN A 122 0.32 -14.12 -13.47
C ASN A 122 -0.87 -14.37 -12.53
N THR A 123 -0.73 -14.09 -11.24
CA THR A 123 -1.83 -14.26 -10.29
C THR A 123 -2.82 -13.11 -10.41
N THR A 124 -4.11 -13.41 -10.57
CA THR A 124 -5.15 -12.37 -10.64
C THR A 124 -5.53 -11.89 -9.25
N ALA A 125 -5.79 -10.59 -9.12
CA ALA A 125 -6.38 -10.02 -7.92
C ALA A 125 -7.77 -10.60 -7.67
N THR A 126 -8.04 -11.01 -6.43
CA THR A 126 -9.35 -11.50 -5.99
C THR A 126 -9.90 -10.56 -4.93
N LYS A 127 -11.12 -10.05 -5.16
CA LYS A 127 -11.87 -9.30 -4.13
C LYS A 127 -12.27 -10.26 -3.02
N LEU A 128 -11.91 -9.94 -1.79
CA LEU A 128 -12.27 -10.72 -0.60
C LEU A 128 -13.65 -10.29 -0.08
N PHE A 129 -13.80 -9.00 0.21
CA PHE A 129 -15.05 -8.40 0.71
C PHE A 129 -15.00 -6.88 0.57
N LYS A 130 -16.10 -6.22 0.90
CA LYS A 130 -16.16 -4.77 1.11
C LYS A 130 -16.40 -4.53 2.60
N TYR A 131 -15.53 -3.78 3.27
CA TYR A 131 -15.72 -3.53 4.70
C TYR A 131 -16.88 -2.55 4.92
N SER A 132 -17.44 -2.59 6.13
CA SER A 132 -18.60 -1.75 6.53
C SER A 132 -18.13 -0.33 6.85
N LYS A 133 -17.84 0.44 5.80
CA LYS A 133 -17.39 1.83 5.87
C LYS A 133 -18.33 2.70 6.71
N THR A 134 -17.75 3.39 7.70
CA THR A 134 -18.45 4.36 8.53
C THR A 134 -18.79 5.57 7.67
N THR A 135 -20.06 5.97 7.66
CA THR A 135 -20.53 7.12 6.87
C THR A 135 -19.73 8.38 7.18
N GLY A 136 -19.23 9.04 6.14
CA GLY A 136 -18.43 10.26 6.25
C GLY A 136 -16.96 10.06 6.65
N LEU A 137 -16.54 8.83 6.94
CA LEU A 137 -15.14 8.49 7.20
C LEU A 137 -14.55 7.73 6.01
N TYR A 138 -13.23 7.55 6.00
CA TYR A 138 -12.54 6.80 4.96
C TYR A 138 -11.40 5.95 5.51
N LEU A 139 -11.06 4.90 4.75
CA LEU A 139 -10.00 3.97 5.10
C LEU A 139 -8.66 4.72 5.07
N TYR A 140 -7.97 4.72 6.20
CA TYR A 140 -6.69 5.39 6.34
C TYR A 140 -5.62 4.46 6.90
N GLY A 141 -5.96 3.72 7.97
CA GLY A 141 -5.13 2.64 8.49
C GLY A 141 -5.55 1.31 7.91
N PHE A 142 -4.58 0.50 7.52
CA PHE A 142 -4.76 -0.87 7.04
C PHE A 142 -3.60 -1.74 7.53
N ASN A 143 -3.87 -2.92 8.09
CA ASN A 143 -2.83 -3.92 8.32
C ASN A 143 -3.38 -5.34 8.37
N ILE A 144 -2.52 -6.33 8.14
CA ILE A 144 -2.79 -7.75 8.37
C ILE A 144 -1.94 -8.20 9.54
N ILE A 145 -2.57 -8.63 10.64
CA ILE A 145 -1.86 -9.08 11.84
C ILE A 145 -2.54 -10.35 12.34
N ASP A 146 -1.76 -11.44 12.46
CA ASP A 146 -2.22 -12.74 12.98
C ASP A 146 -3.53 -13.23 12.33
N GLY A 147 -3.56 -13.22 10.99
CA GLY A 147 -4.71 -13.66 10.21
C GLY A 147 -5.96 -12.79 10.38
N LYS A 148 -5.80 -11.52 10.76
CA LYS A 148 -6.90 -10.54 10.86
C LYS A 148 -6.57 -9.27 10.11
N ILE A 149 -7.61 -8.66 9.56
CA ILE A 149 -7.54 -7.42 8.81
C ILE A 149 -7.95 -6.28 9.74
N TYR A 150 -7.03 -5.35 9.98
CA TYR A 150 -7.24 -4.16 10.79
C TYR A 150 -7.47 -2.97 9.87
N ILE A 151 -8.57 -2.26 10.08
CA ILE A 151 -8.95 -1.08 9.32
C ILE A 151 -9.20 0.07 10.31
N SER A 152 -8.66 1.24 9.98
CA SER A 152 -9.02 2.50 10.62
C SER A 152 -9.83 3.32 9.63
N ASP A 153 -11.10 3.50 9.95
CA ASP A 153 -11.93 4.57 9.41
C ASP A 153 -11.60 5.85 10.16
N VAL A 154 -10.83 6.71 9.50
CA VAL A 154 -10.22 7.85 10.18
C VAL A 154 -11.21 8.95 10.46
N ASN A 155 -11.10 9.52 11.65
CA ASN A 155 -11.66 10.81 11.98
C ASN A 155 -10.52 11.74 12.42
N PHE A 156 -10.37 12.89 11.75
CA PHE A 156 -9.34 13.88 12.07
C PHE A 156 -9.80 14.92 13.10
N ASN A 157 -11.09 14.94 13.41
CA ASN A 157 -11.71 15.88 14.35
C ASN A 157 -12.30 15.17 15.59
N GLY A 158 -12.01 13.88 15.76
CA GLY A 158 -12.54 13.06 16.84
C GLY A 158 -12.02 11.62 16.78
N PRO A 159 -12.51 10.73 17.65
CA PRO A 159 -12.07 9.33 17.68
C PRO A 159 -12.28 8.62 16.34
N SER A 160 -11.22 8.01 15.79
CA SER A 160 -11.31 7.12 14.62
C SER A 160 -12.04 5.83 14.98
N LYS A 161 -12.69 5.22 13.98
CA LYS A 161 -13.38 3.95 14.14
C LYS A 161 -12.46 2.82 13.69
N ILE A 162 -12.17 1.89 14.60
CA ILE A 162 -11.33 0.72 14.33
C ILE A 162 -12.22 -0.50 14.09
N LEU A 163 -11.95 -1.20 13.00
CA LEU A 163 -12.67 -2.39 12.59
C LEU A 163 -11.66 -3.54 12.40
N ILE A 164 -11.93 -4.68 13.02
CA ILE A 164 -11.10 -5.88 12.88
C ILE A 164 -11.93 -6.98 12.25
N TYR A 165 -11.50 -7.45 11.09
CA TYR A 165 -12.16 -8.51 10.33
C TYR A 165 -11.33 -9.80 10.34
N SER A 166 -12.00 -10.94 10.21
CA SER A 166 -11.34 -12.18 9.76
C SER A 166 -10.87 -12.03 8.30
N MET A 167 -10.01 -12.94 7.84
CA MET A 167 -9.59 -12.97 6.43
C MET A 167 -10.75 -13.21 5.45
N GLN A 168 -11.88 -13.75 5.93
CA GLN A 168 -13.10 -13.98 5.16
C GLN A 168 -14.07 -12.79 5.20
N GLY A 169 -13.71 -11.68 5.85
CA GLY A 169 -14.54 -10.46 5.89
C GLY A 169 -15.64 -10.46 6.95
N THR A 170 -15.58 -11.36 7.94
CA THR A 170 -16.48 -11.28 9.11
C THR A 170 -15.95 -10.26 10.10
N LEU A 171 -16.76 -9.26 10.48
CA LEU A 171 -16.39 -8.28 11.50
C LEU A 171 -16.31 -8.99 12.86
N THR A 172 -15.13 -8.97 13.49
CA THR A 172 -14.87 -9.64 14.77
C THR A 172 -14.80 -8.66 15.95
N LYS A 173 -14.37 -7.42 15.69
CA LYS A 173 -14.29 -6.39 16.72
C LYS A 173 -14.47 -5.01 16.11
N SER A 174 -15.10 -4.12 16.87
CA SER A 174 -15.27 -2.72 16.51
C SER A 174 -15.18 -1.84 17.75
N PHE A 175 -14.36 -0.80 17.71
CA PHE A 175 -14.20 0.15 18.82
C PHE A 175 -13.70 1.49 18.31
N SER A 176 -13.76 2.52 19.14
CA SER A 176 -13.17 3.83 18.83
C SER A 176 -11.77 3.92 19.42
N ALA A 177 -10.85 4.55 18.69
CA ALA A 177 -9.49 4.84 19.14
C ALA A 177 -9.20 6.34 18.96
N GLY A 178 -7.95 6.77 19.13
CA GLY A 178 -7.56 8.18 19.05
C GLY A 178 -7.92 8.87 17.72
N ILE A 179 -7.60 10.15 17.65
CA ILE A 179 -7.78 10.96 16.43
C ILE A 179 -6.75 10.52 15.39
N GLY A 180 -7.14 10.42 14.12
CA GLY A 180 -6.17 10.28 13.02
C GLY A 180 -5.47 8.91 12.92
N VAL A 181 -5.99 7.85 13.56
CA VAL A 181 -5.33 6.52 13.55
C VAL A 181 -5.02 6.06 12.12
N ASN A 182 -3.74 5.88 11.83
CA ASN A 182 -3.21 5.66 10.48
C ASN A 182 -2.47 4.32 10.32
N ALA A 183 -2.11 3.65 11.41
CA ALA A 183 -1.35 2.41 11.37
C ALA A 183 -1.65 1.50 12.57
N PHE A 184 -1.35 0.22 12.39
CA PHE A 184 -1.47 -0.81 13.43
C PHE A 184 -0.16 -1.59 13.46
N TYR A 185 0.32 -1.90 14.66
CA TYR A 185 1.55 -2.66 14.85
C TYR A 185 1.31 -3.77 15.86
N LYS A 186 1.98 -4.91 15.65
CA LYS A 186 2.04 -5.97 16.65
C LYS A 186 3.15 -5.62 17.64
N ASN A 187 2.82 -5.69 18.93
CA ASN A 187 3.78 -5.53 20.03
C ASN A 187 4.49 -6.86 20.31
#